data_AF-A0A419GXB2-F1
#
_entry.id   AF-A0A419GXB2-F1
#
_cell.length_a   1.000
_cell.length_b   1.000
_cell.length_c   1.000
_cell.angle_alpha   90.00
_cell.angle_beta   90.00
_cell.angle_gamma   90.00
#
_symmetry.space_group_name_H-M   'P 1'
#
loop_
_entity.id
_entity.type
_entity.pdbx_description
1 polymer ?
#
loop_
_entity_poly.entity_id
_entity_poly.type
_entity_poly.pdbx_seq_one_letter_code
_entity_poly.pdbx_strand_id
1 'polypeptide(L)' 'MKELTVSRDDTGEWLVTSREIPGFIARGKTQQEALDKMKQAFKIYFPCGSDNCREGE' A
#
# COMPACT_ATOMS: atom_id res chain seq x y z
N MET A 1 4.63 -5.27 12.49
CA MET A 1 3.64 -5.65 11.46
C MET A 1 3.07 -4.36 10.91
N LYS A 2 3.18 -4.09 9.60
CA LYS A 2 2.59 -2.90 8.98
C LYS A 2 1.06 -3.03 9.11
N GLU A 3 0.42 -2.12 9.84
CA GLU A 3 -1.04 -2.12 10.00
C GLU A 3 -1.68 -1.71 8.66
N LEU A 4 -2.23 -2.71 7.96
CA LEU A 4 -3.06 -2.53 6.77
C LEU A 4 -4.51 -2.72 7.19
N THR A 5 -5.34 -1.72 6.93
CA THR A 5 -6.79 -1.83 7.12
C THR A 5 -7.41 -2.21 5.79
N VAL A 6 -8.08 -3.36 5.76
CA VAL A 6 -8.76 -3.89 4.60
C VAL A 6 -10.27 -3.78 4.84
N SER A 7 -11.00 -3.21 3.89
CA SER A 7 -12.44 -3.02 3.97
C SER A 7 -13.07 -3.27 2.60
N ARG A 8 -14.36 -3.59 2.55
CA ARG A 8 -15.10 -3.76 1.29
C ARG A 8 -16.10 -2.62 1.16
N ASP A 9 -16.11 -1.98 -0.01
CA ASP A 9 -17.05 -0.93 -0.34
C ASP A 9 -18.42 -1.52 -0.72
N ASP A 10 -19.44 -0.66 -0.75
CA ASP A 10 -20.81 -1.01 -1.15
C ASP A 10 -20.89 -1.45 -2.61
N THR A 11 -19.95 -0.99 -3.46
CA THR A 11 -19.78 -1.44 -4.85
C THR A 11 -19.20 -2.86 -4.97
N GLY A 12 -18.78 -3.48 -3.85
CA GLY A 12 -18.10 -4.77 -3.83
C GLY A 12 -16.59 -4.70 -4.07
N GLU A 13 -16.03 -3.50 -4.21
CA GLU A 13 -14.59 -3.28 -4.33
C GLU A 13 -13.87 -3.40 -2.99
N TRP A 14 -12.62 -3.84 -3.03
CA TRP A 14 -11.74 -3.91 -1.86
C TRP A 14 -10.94 -2.62 -1.72
N LEU A 15 -11.03 -2.03 -0.53
CA LEU A 15 -10.31 -0.85 -0.09
C LEU A 15 -9.21 -1.29 0.88
N VAL A 16 -7.97 -0.93 0.57
CA VAL A 16 -6.83 -1.14 1.47
C VAL A 16 -6.24 0.22 1.81
N THR A 17 -6.12 0.50 3.10
CA THR A 17 -5.48 1.71 3.61
C THR A 17 -4.37 1.34 4.58
N SER A 18 -3.43 2.25 4.79
CA SER A 18 -2.43 2.10 5.86
C SER A 18 -2.18 3.43 6.54
N ARG A 19 -1.85 3.34 7.83
CA ARG A 19 -1.40 4.48 8.62
C ARG A 19 -0.04 5.02 8.15
N GLU A 20 0.75 4.20 7.46
CA GLU A 20 2.06 4.63 6.94
C GLU A 20 1.95 5.53 5.70
N ILE A 21 0.89 5.39 4.90
CA ILE A 21 0.60 6.29 3.77
C ILE A 21 -0.76 6.95 4.01
N PRO A 22 -0.82 7.96 4.91
CA PRO A 22 -2.06 8.64 5.22
C PRO A 22 -2.62 9.31 3.96
N GLY A 23 -3.90 9.07 3.69
CA GLY A 23 -4.59 9.61 2.50
C GLY A 23 -4.49 8.74 1.24
N PHE A 24 -3.67 7.69 1.23
CA PHE A 24 -3.64 6.74 0.12
C PHE A 24 -4.57 5.56 0.38
N ILE A 25 -5.50 5.33 -0.56
CA ILE A 25 -6.47 4.25 -0.52
C ILE A 25 -6.31 3.42 -1.79
N ALA A 26 -5.84 2.19 -1.63
CA ALA A 26 -5.75 1.26 -2.75
C ALA A 26 -7.12 0.58 -2.97
N ARG A 27 -7.63 0.68 -4.20
CA ARG A 27 -8.90 0.06 -4.64
C ARG A 27 -8.64 -1.07 -5.62
N GLY A 28 -9.30 -2.21 -5.42
CA GLY A 28 -9.22 -3.36 -6.34
C GLY A 28 -10.49 -4.19 -6.35
N LYS A 29 -10.75 -4.90 -7.46
CA LYS A 29 -11.90 -5.82 -7.55
C LYS A 29 -11.75 -7.02 -6.63
N THR A 30 -10.51 -7.39 -6.31
CA THR A 30 -10.18 -8.45 -5.36
C THR A 30 -9.29 -7.91 -4.25
N GLN A 31 -9.33 -8.57 -3.09
CA GLN A 31 -8.46 -8.23 -1.96
C GLN A 31 -6.98 -8.25 -2.36
N GLN A 32 -6.59 -9.23 -3.17
CA GLN A 32 -5.22 -9.39 -3.65
C GLN A 32 -4.78 -8.20 -4.53
N GLU A 33 -5.64 -7.74 -5.43
CA GLU A 33 -5.37 -6.61 -6.31
C GLU A 33 -5.21 -5.30 -5.54
N ALA A 34 -6.07 -5.07 -4.54
CA ALA A 34 -5.97 -3.90 -3.67
C ALA A 34 -4.68 -3.94 -2.81
N LEU A 35 -4.30 -5.12 -2.31
CA LEU A 35 -3.04 -5.32 -1.58
C LEU A 35 -1.82 -5.10 -2.47
N ASP A 36 -1.84 -5.56 -3.72
CA ASP A 36 -0.72 -5.38 -4.65
C ASP A 36 -0.49 -3.91 -4.98
N LYS A 37 -1.57 -3.16 -5.26
CA LYS A 37 -1.52 -1.70 -5.42
C LYS A 37 -0.97 -0.99 -4.18
N MET A 38 -1.38 -1.43 -3.00
CA MET A 38 -0.86 -0.88 -1.74
C MET A 38 0.66 -1.15 -1.62
N LYS A 39 1.11 -2.37 -1.93
CA LYS A 39 2.54 -2.72 -1.93
C LYS A 39 3.34 -1.90 -2.94
N GLN A 40 2.80 -1.64 -4.12
CA GLN A 40 3.43 -0.77 -5.11
C GLN A 40 3.54 0.67 -4.59
N ALA A 41 2.48 1.20 -3.98
CA ALA A 41 2.52 2.52 -3.34
C ALA A 41 3.59 2.56 -2.24
N PHE A 42 3.69 1.53 -1.40
CA PHE A 42 4.78 1.41 -0.42
C PHE A 42 6.17 1.44 -1.04
N LYS A 43 6.38 0.79 -2.19
CA LYS A 43 7.67 0.86 -2.90
C LYS A 43 7.98 2.26 -3.44
N ILE A 44 6.96 3.04 -3.80
CA ILE A 44 7.13 4.39 -4.34
C ILE A 44 7.33 5.42 -3.22
N TYR A 45 6.52 5.35 -2.16
CA TYR A 45 6.55 6.29 -1.04
C TYR A 45 7.64 5.95 -0.01
N PHE A 46 7.97 4.67 0.13
CA PHE A 46 9.03 4.17 0.99
C PHE A 46 10.00 3.30 0.16
N PRO A 47 10.71 3.89 -0.83
CA PRO A 47 11.65 3.16 -1.67
C PRO A 47 12.82 2.61 -0.85
N CYS A 48 13.17 3.27 0.26
CA CYS A 48 14.22 2.82 1.17
C CYS A 48 13.65 1.94 2.28
N GLY A 49 13.59 0.64 1.98
CA GLY A 49 13.79 -0.36 3.03
C GLY A 49 15.19 -0.16 3.64
N SER A 50 15.26 -0.22 4.96
CA SER A 50 16.36 0.21 5.84
C SER A 50 17.73 -0.47 5.67
N ASP A 51 18.26 -0.65 4.45
CA ASP A 51 19.64 -1.15 4.27
C ASP A 51 20.39 -0.62 3.03
N ASN A 52 19.75 0.01 2.04
CA ASN A 52 20.47 0.46 0.82
C ASN A 52 19.95 1.78 0.23
N CYS A 53 19.72 2.78 1.08
CA CYS A 53 19.79 4.19 0.64
C CYS A 53 21.28 4.57 0.50
N ARG A 54 21.97 3.99 -0.50
CA ARG A 54 23.29 4.42 -0.96
C ARG A 54 23.04 5.13 -2.30
N GLU A 55 22.65 6.40 -2.22
CA GLU A 55 22.73 7.30 -3.36
C GLU A 55 24.22 7.43 -3.76
N GLY A 56 24.45 7.48 -5.08
CA GLY A 56 25.71 7.17 -5.72
C GLY A 56 26.93 7.97 -5.27
N GLU A 57 28.09 7.30 -5.36
CA GLU A 57 29.38 7.93 -5.66
C GLU A 57 29.43 8.41 -7.11
#